data_AF-A0A3M0F0N4-F1
#
_entry.id   AF-A0A3M0F0N4-F1
#
_cell.length_a   1.000
_cell.length_b   1.000
_cell.length_c   1.000
_cell.angle_alpha   90.00
_cell.angle_beta   90.00
_cell.angle_gamma   90.00
#
_symmetry.space_group_name_H-M   'P 1'
#
loop_
_entity.id
_entity.type
_entity.pdbx_description
1 polymer ?
#
loop_
_entity_poly.entity_id
_entity_poly.type
_entity_poly.pdbx_seq_one_letter_code
_entity_poly.pdbx_strand_id
1 'polypeptide(L)' 'MDLLPHPSIIERRMDDQSVLARRAANRGIAQMHEDLAGLYREQLIAVLKR' A
#
# COMPACT_ATOMS: atom_id res chain seq x y z
N MET A 1 -3.78 -14.07 17.14
CA MET A 1 -4.60 -12.89 16.77
C MET A 1 -3.78 -12.08 15.80
N ASP A 2 -3.98 -12.26 14.49
CA ASP A 2 -3.31 -11.43 13.48
C ASP A 2 -3.82 -10.00 13.62
N LEU A 3 -3.07 -9.21 14.39
CA LEU A 3 -3.25 -7.78 14.54
C LEU A 3 -2.75 -7.15 13.25
N LEU A 4 -3.69 -7.02 12.30
CA LEU A 4 -3.49 -6.16 11.15
C LEU A 4 -2.97 -4.80 11.66
N PRO A 5 -2.01 -4.16 10.96
CA PRO A 5 -1.44 -2.90 11.39
C PRO A 5 -2.53 -1.85 11.60
N HIS A 6 -2.27 -0.89 12.50
CA HIS A 6 -3.17 0.25 12.69
C HIS A 6 -3.45 0.95 11.33
N PRO A 7 -4.68 1.42 11.05
CA PRO A 7 -5.06 2.04 9.77
C PRO A 7 -4.05 3.07 9.26
N SER A 8 -3.58 3.98 10.13
CA SER A 8 -2.61 5.02 9.76
C SER A 8 -1.26 4.49 9.26
N ILE A 9 -0.85 3.30 9.70
CA ILE A 9 0.37 2.64 9.20
C ILE A 9 0.13 2.13 7.78
N ILE A 10 -1.07 1.61 7.51
CA ILE A 10 -1.45 1.10 6.19
C ILE A 10 -1.56 2.26 5.19
N GLU A 11 -2.20 3.36 5.58
CA GLU A 11 -2.31 4.58 4.77
C GLU A 11 -0.91 5.12 4.40
N ARG A 12 -0.02 5.27 5.40
CA ARG A 12 1.34 5.73 5.14
C ARG A 12 2.11 4.82 4.18
N ARG A 13 2.00 3.50 4.34
CA ARG A 13 2.66 2.55 3.43
C ARG A 13 2.11 2.65 2.01
N MET A 14 0.79 2.82 1.86
CA MET A 14 0.14 3.03 0.57
C MET A 14 0.64 4.31 -0.11
N ASP A 15 0.76 5.41 0.64
CA ASP A 15 1.30 6.68 0.14
C ASP A 15 2.77 6.54 -0.28
N ASP A 16 3.59 5.88 0.55
CA ASP A 16 5.00 5.61 0.24
C ASP A 16 5.14 4.80 -1.06
N GLN A 17 4.33 3.75 -1.25
CA GLN A 17 4.33 2.97 -2.49
C GLN A 17 3.92 3.83 -3.69
N SER A 18 2.90 4.68 -3.54
CA SER A 18 2.45 5.58 -4.61
C SER A 18 3.54 6.58 -5.02
N VAL A 19 4.33 7.07 -4.06
CA VAL A 19 5.48 7.95 -4.33
C VAL A 19 6.60 7.19 -5.03
N LEU A 20 6.90 5.96 -4.59
CA LEU A 20 7.93 5.12 -5.19
C LEU A 20 7.58 4.73 -6.64
N ALA A 21 6.32 4.39 -6.92
CA ALA A 21 5.84 4.11 -8.26
C ALA A 21 6.12 5.25 -9.23
N ARG A 22 5.82 6.49 -8.83
CA ARG A 22 6.05 7.70 -9.64
C ARG A 22 7.53 8.01 -9.85
N ARG A 23 8.41 7.58 -8.95
CA ARG A 23 9.85 7.83 -9.00
C ARG A 23 10.63 6.71 -9.68
N ALA A 24 10.04 5.54 -9.84
CA ALA A 24 10.71 4.39 -10.43
C ALA A 24 10.95 4.61 -11.94
N ALA A 25 12.22 4.63 -12.33
CA ALA A 25 12.61 4.75 -13.74
C ALA A 25 12.30 3.48 -14.56
N ASN A 26 12.26 2.32 -13.89
CA ASN A 26 11.92 1.05 -14.51
C ASN A 26 10.40 0.80 -14.41
N ARG A 27 9.74 0.57 -15.55
CA ARG A 27 8.29 0.35 -15.62
C ARG A 27 7.82 -0.86 -14.80
N GLY A 28 8.58 -1.94 -14.74
CA GLY A 28 8.24 -3.11 -13.93
C GLY A 28 8.29 -2.83 -12.43
N ILE A 29 9.27 -2.05 -11.98
CA ILE A 29 9.35 -1.60 -10.59
C ILE A 29 8.24 -0.62 -10.25
N ALA A 30 7.91 0.30 -11.17
CA ALA A 30 6.77 1.19 -11.01
C ALA A 30 5.48 0.40 -10.81
N GLN A 31 5.22 -0.59 -11.66
CA GLN A 31 4.03 -1.46 -11.55
C GLN A 31 3.99 -2.23 -10.23
N MET A 32 5.12 -2.80 -9.78
CA MET A 32 5.20 -3.49 -8.50
C MET A 32 4.77 -2.59 -7.33
N HIS A 33 5.20 -1.32 -7.33
CA HIS A 33 4.79 -0.36 -6.31
C HIS A 33 3.30 0.00 -6.40
N GLU A 34 2.74 0.14 -7.60
CA GLU A 34 1.30 0.35 -7.78
C GLU A 34 0.49 -0.85 -7.25
N ASP A 35 0.91 -2.07 -7.55
CA ASP A 35 0.27 -3.29 -7.08
C ASP A 35 0.31 -3.38 -5.55
N LEU A 36 1.46 -3.06 -4.93
CA LEU A 36 1.60 -3.00 -3.48
C LEU A 36 0.70 -1.92 -2.84
N ALA A 37 0.56 -0.75 -3.48
CA ALA A 37 -0.38 0.27 -3.02
C ALA A 37 -1.83 -0.25 -3.05
N GLY A 38 -2.19 -0.99 -4.09
CA GLY A 38 -3.49 -1.69 -4.20
C GLY A 38 -3.72 -2.67 -3.06
N LEU A 39 -2.73 -3.51 -2.73
CA LEU A 39 -2.81 -4.47 -1.62
C LEU A 39 -2.98 -3.77 -0.26
N TYR A 40 -2.28 -2.66 -0.01
CA TYR A 40 -2.47 -1.89 1.22
C TYR A 40 -3.87 -1.28 1.31
N ARG A 41 -4.44 -0.84 0.18
CA ARG A 41 -5.83 -0.35 0.15
C ARG A 41 -6.82 -1.43 0.55
N GLU A 42 -6.65 -2.65 0.04
CA GLU A 42 -7.49 -3.80 0.42
C GLU A 42 -7.38 -4.10 1.92
N GLN A 43 -6.16 -4.10 2.46
CA GLN A 43 -5.93 -4.28 3.90
C GLN A 43 -6.61 -3.18 4.73
N LEU A 44 -6.52 -1.92 4.31
CA LEU A 44 -7.16 -0.79 4.99
C LEU A 44 -8.68 -0.98 5.03
N ILE A 45 -9.29 -1.35 3.90
CA ILE A 45 -10.73 -1.64 3.82
C ILE A 45 -11.11 -2.78 4.77
N ALA A 46 -10.30 -3.85 4.83
CA ALA A 46 -10.54 -4.97 5.72
C ALA A 46 -10.45 -4.57 7.21
N VAL A 47 -9.51 -3.69 7.57
CA VAL A 47 -9.37 -3.17 8.94
C VAL A 47 -10.55 -2.26 9.30
N LEU A 48 -10.98 -1.37 8.41
CA LEU A 48 -12.08 -0.43 8.67
C LEU A 48 -13.46 -1.09 8.73
N LYS A 49 -13.60 -2.30 8.18
CA LYS A 49 -14.85 -3.09 8.23
C LYS A 49 -14.95 -4.02 9.45
N ARG A 50 -13.92 -4.08 10.30
CA ARG A 50 -14.00 -4.77 11.60
C ARG A 50 -14.69 -3.90 12.63
#